data_AF-A0A7K8ABQ0-F1
#
_entry.id   AF-A0A7K8ABQ0-F1
#
_cell.length_a   1.000
_cell.length_b   1.000
_cell.length_c   1.000
_cell.angle_alpha   90.00
_cell.angle_beta   90.00
_cell.angle_gamma   90.00
#
_symmetry.space_group_name_H-M   'P 1'
#
loop_
_entity.id
_entity.type
_entity.pdbx_description
1 polymer ?
#
loop_
_entity_poly.entity_id
_entity_poly.type
_entity_poly.pdbx_seq_one_letter_code
_entity_poly.pdbx_strand_id
1 'polypeptide(L)'
;MESNRDEADRCIGIALAAAKANQPDKARRFLEKAQRLYPSQRAFDLLESLNKNGQSANGQSQSKESTNAQFRKMSGDFLSANGEAGGEAPKGYTQDQLDAVKRVKQCKDYYEILGVNREASDEDLKKAYRKLALKFHPDKNHAPGATEAFKAIGNAYAVLSNPEKRKQYDQFGDEKLNPSRHGHSHSDFHRGFEADISPEDLFNMFFGGGFPSSNVHVYSNGRMRYTYHQRQDRREHQGDGGLGLFVQLMPILILIIVSALSQMMVSSPPYSLSHRLSVGHTHRRVTEHLKVPYYVSENFAEEYTGTNLKNVERSVEDDYIANLRNNCWREKQQKEGLLYRARYFGDSDLYQRAQKMGTPSCSRLSDVQASLHG
;
A
#
# COMPACT_ATOMS: atom_id res chain seq x y z
N MET A 1 -23.75 6.66 -3.28
CA MET A 1 -24.42 7.29 -2.11
C MET A 1 -24.97 6.28 -1.10
N GLU A 2 -25.13 5.00 -1.46
CA GLU A 2 -25.71 3.96 -0.58
C GLU A 2 -24.84 3.58 0.62
N SER A 3 -23.51 3.60 0.49
CA SER A 3 -22.58 3.26 1.60
C SER A 3 -22.79 4.10 2.88
N ASN A 4 -23.11 5.39 2.73
CA ASN A 4 -23.34 6.28 3.88
C ASN A 4 -24.71 6.01 4.56
N ARG A 5 -25.67 5.45 3.81
CA ARG A 5 -26.99 5.06 4.32
C ARG A 5 -26.87 3.81 5.20
N ASP A 6 -26.10 2.81 4.76
CA ASP A 6 -25.87 1.58 5.51
C ASP A 6 -25.14 1.83 6.84
N GLU A 7 -24.17 2.75 6.85
CA GLU A 7 -23.43 3.13 8.06
C GLU A 7 -24.32 3.94 9.03
N ALA A 8 -25.22 4.78 8.52
CA ALA A 8 -26.21 5.47 9.32
C ALA A 8 -27.21 4.50 9.95
N ASP A 9 -27.70 3.50 9.20
CA ASP A 9 -28.61 2.46 9.71
C ASP A 9 -27.93 1.58 10.79
N ARG A 10 -26.64 1.27 10.63
CA ARG A 10 -25.84 0.61 11.70
C ARG A 10 -25.78 1.45 12.97
N CYS A 11 -25.54 2.76 12.85
CA CYS A 11 -25.51 3.67 14.01
C CYS A 11 -26.87 3.75 14.72
N ILE A 12 -27.99 3.75 13.97
CA ILE A 12 -29.34 3.70 14.53
C ILE A 12 -29.57 2.38 15.29
N GLY A 13 -29.11 1.25 14.75
CA GLY A 13 -29.21 -0.05 15.42
C GLY A 13 -28.47 -0.09 16.77
N ILE A 14 -27.26 0.46 16.83
CA ILE A 14 -26.47 0.58 18.07
C ILE A 14 -27.18 1.49 19.07
N ALA A 15 -27.76 2.59 18.60
CA ALA A 15 -28.50 3.51 19.47
C ALA A 15 -29.73 2.85 20.11
N LEU A 16 -30.49 2.04 19.34
CA LEU A 16 -31.63 1.30 19.87
C LEU A 16 -31.22 0.25 20.91
N ALA A 17 -30.09 -0.42 20.71
CA ALA A 17 -29.53 -1.35 21.69
C ALA A 17 -29.10 -0.62 22.97
N ALA A 18 -28.48 0.56 22.85
CA ALA A 18 -28.10 1.40 23.99
C ALA A 18 -29.33 1.95 24.74
N ALA A 19 -30.40 2.32 24.03
CA ALA A 19 -31.66 2.74 24.63
C ALA A 19 -32.32 1.60 25.42
N LYS A 20 -32.31 0.37 24.89
CA LYS A 20 -32.78 -0.84 25.60
C LYS A 20 -31.93 -1.16 26.84
N ALA A 21 -30.64 -0.87 26.79
CA ALA A 21 -29.71 -1.03 27.92
C ALA A 21 -29.75 0.15 28.92
N ASN A 22 -30.75 1.04 28.82
CA ASN A 22 -30.93 2.21 29.67
C ASN A 22 -29.73 3.19 29.67
N GLN A 23 -29.04 3.31 28.53
CA GLN A 23 -27.92 4.24 28.31
C GLN A 23 -28.33 5.35 27.32
N PRO A 24 -29.13 6.35 27.76
CA PRO A 24 -29.70 7.38 26.87
C PRO A 24 -28.63 8.29 26.24
N ASP A 25 -27.56 8.63 26.98
CA ASP A 25 -26.47 9.48 26.46
C ASP A 25 -25.69 8.81 25.32
N LYS A 26 -25.48 7.50 25.46
CA LYS A 26 -24.82 6.70 24.42
C LYS A 26 -25.73 6.59 23.19
N ALA A 27 -27.01 6.31 23.39
CA ALA A 27 -28.00 6.28 22.31
C ALA A 27 -28.04 7.61 21.54
N ARG A 28 -28.08 8.73 22.25
CA ARG A 28 -28.08 10.08 21.65
C ARG A 28 -26.85 10.35 20.78
N ARG A 29 -25.64 10.06 21.28
CA ARG A 29 -24.39 10.24 20.51
C ARG A 29 -24.38 9.46 19.20
N PHE A 30 -24.90 8.23 19.21
CA PHE A 30 -24.97 7.40 18.01
C PHE A 30 -26.04 7.89 17.02
N LEU A 31 -27.17 8.42 17.50
CA LEU A 31 -28.18 9.02 16.63
C LEU A 31 -27.73 10.35 16.01
N GLU A 32 -27.05 11.21 16.78
CA GLU A 32 -26.44 12.45 16.25
C GLU A 32 -25.39 12.13 15.18
N LYS A 33 -24.61 11.05 15.38
CA LYS A 33 -23.67 10.54 14.37
C LYS A 33 -24.39 10.02 13.13
N ALA A 34 -25.48 9.27 13.29
CA ALA A 34 -26.28 8.77 12.17
C ALA A 34 -26.83 9.92 11.31
N GLN A 35 -27.33 10.99 11.96
CA GLN A 35 -27.87 12.16 11.27
C GLN A 35 -26.82 12.98 10.51
N ARG A 36 -25.58 13.01 11.02
CA ARG A 36 -24.43 13.63 10.31
C ARG A 36 -23.99 12.82 9.09
N LEU A 37 -24.10 11.49 9.14
CA LEU A 37 -23.72 10.60 8.04
C LEU A 37 -24.78 10.57 6.93
N TYR A 38 -26.05 10.43 7.30
CA TYR A 38 -27.19 10.47 6.40
C TYR A 38 -28.45 10.98 7.14
N PRO A 39 -28.94 12.18 6.83
CA PRO A 39 -30.15 12.72 7.46
C PRO A 39 -31.36 11.82 7.19
N SER A 40 -31.88 11.17 8.22
CA SER A 40 -33.06 10.30 8.13
C SER A 40 -34.12 10.73 9.14
N GLN A 41 -35.40 10.69 8.73
CA GLN A 41 -36.54 10.97 9.62
C GLN A 41 -36.54 10.04 10.84
N ARG A 42 -36.19 8.76 10.63
CA ARG A 42 -36.07 7.77 11.70
C ARG A 42 -35.07 8.15 12.79
N ALA A 43 -33.89 8.69 12.44
CA ALA A 43 -32.91 9.12 13.43
C ALA A 43 -33.36 10.37 14.19
N PHE A 44 -34.06 11.29 13.49
CA PHE A 44 -34.61 12.50 14.07
C PHE A 44 -35.71 12.20 15.09
N ASP A 45 -36.70 11.36 14.74
CA ASP A 45 -37.81 10.99 15.62
C ASP A 45 -37.30 10.29 16.90
N LEU A 46 -36.25 9.45 16.77
CA LEU A 46 -35.62 8.78 17.89
C LEU A 46 -34.86 9.76 18.81
N LEU A 47 -34.18 10.76 18.25
CA LEU A 47 -33.55 11.84 19.05
C LEU A 47 -34.58 12.66 19.81
N GLU A 48 -35.70 12.98 19.16
CA GLU A 48 -36.79 13.73 19.78
C GLU A 48 -37.44 12.93 20.91
N SER A 49 -37.67 11.62 20.70
CA SER A 49 -38.21 10.73 21.74
C SER A 49 -37.31 10.63 22.96
N LEU A 50 -35.98 10.60 22.78
CA LEU A 50 -35.02 10.57 23.87
C LEU A 50 -34.97 11.91 24.63
N ASN A 51 -35.09 13.04 23.92
CA ASN A 51 -35.15 14.36 24.55
C ASN A 51 -36.45 14.58 25.33
N LYS A 52 -37.59 14.08 24.83
CA LYS A 52 -38.88 14.12 25.55
C LYS A 52 -38.87 13.25 26.80
N ASN A 53 -38.28 12.05 26.73
CA ASN A 53 -38.14 11.16 27.89
C ASN A 53 -37.18 11.71 28.96
N GLY A 54 -36.19 12.54 28.56
CA GLY A 54 -35.32 13.27 29.49
C GLY A 54 -35.97 14.51 30.14
N GLN A 55 -37.07 15.02 29.58
CA GLN A 55 -37.74 16.23 30.08
C GLN A 55 -38.87 15.96 31.09
N SER A 56 -39.39 14.74 31.21
CA SER A 56 -40.37 14.37 32.25
C SER A 56 -39.77 14.24 33.66
N ALA A 57 -38.47 14.47 33.84
CA ALA A 57 -37.80 14.32 35.14
C ALA A 57 -37.24 15.63 35.73
N ASN A 58 -37.57 16.82 35.18
CA ASN A 58 -37.10 18.07 35.81
C ASN A 58 -38.09 19.22 35.65
N GLY A 59 -38.88 19.46 36.70
CA GLY A 59 -39.63 20.68 36.92
C GLY A 59 -38.74 21.79 37.50
N GLN A 60 -38.81 22.96 36.85
CA GLN A 60 -38.57 24.32 37.34
C GLN A 60 -37.28 24.63 38.15
N SER A 61 -36.45 25.53 37.60
CA SER A 61 -36.26 26.88 38.16
C SER A 61 -35.47 27.78 37.19
N GLN A 62 -36.00 28.98 36.96
CA GLN A 62 -35.36 30.10 36.29
C GLN A 62 -34.41 30.83 37.24
N SER A 63 -33.26 31.33 36.74
CA SER A 63 -32.75 32.67 37.08
C SER A 63 -31.60 33.09 36.16
N LYS A 64 -31.49 34.41 35.99
CA LYS A 64 -30.77 35.16 34.96
C LYS A 64 -29.25 35.32 35.17
N GLU A 65 -28.58 35.57 34.04
CA GLU A 65 -27.45 36.50 33.77
C GLU A 65 -26.21 36.61 34.69
N SER A 66 -25.06 36.43 34.02
CA SER A 66 -23.91 37.35 33.92
C SER A 66 -22.58 37.02 34.62
N THR A 67 -21.56 36.93 33.74
CA THR A 67 -20.16 37.37 33.84
C THR A 67 -19.11 36.57 34.63
N ASN A 68 -18.07 36.23 33.85
CA ASN A 68 -16.63 36.10 34.14
C ASN A 68 -16.10 35.09 35.16
N ALA A 69 -15.34 34.16 34.58
CA ALA A 69 -13.95 33.84 34.89
C ALA A 69 -13.56 33.30 36.28
N GLN A 70 -12.84 32.16 36.18
CA GLN A 70 -11.86 31.58 37.10
C GLN A 70 -12.35 30.69 38.26
N PHE A 71 -12.07 29.39 38.05
CA PHE A 71 -11.40 28.49 39.01
C PHE A 71 -11.92 28.46 40.46
N ARG A 72 -12.56 27.34 40.85
CA ARG A 72 -11.88 26.32 41.66
C ARG A 72 -12.72 25.05 41.86
N LYS A 73 -11.96 23.97 41.84
CA LYS A 73 -12.24 22.56 42.14
C LYS A 73 -12.32 22.33 43.64
N MET A 74 -13.17 21.40 44.09
CA MET A 74 -13.00 20.44 45.21
C MET A 74 -14.38 19.77 45.44
N SER A 75 -14.57 18.52 45.85
CA SER A 75 -13.80 17.27 45.94
C SER A 75 -14.74 16.22 46.56
N GLY A 76 -14.53 14.93 46.25
CA GLY A 76 -14.80 13.80 47.15
C GLY A 76 -15.84 12.79 46.66
N ASP A 77 -15.65 11.47 46.75
CA ASP A 77 -14.55 10.68 47.33
C ASP A 77 -14.60 9.21 46.86
N PHE A 78 -13.50 8.50 47.18
CA PHE A 78 -13.21 7.03 47.16
C PHE A 78 -12.46 6.47 45.93
N LEU A 79 -11.10 6.40 45.91
CA LEU A 79 -10.10 5.53 46.62
C LEU A 79 -10.09 4.07 46.13
N SER A 80 -8.97 3.43 45.70
CA SER A 80 -7.58 3.37 46.21
C SER A 80 -6.55 3.00 45.11
N ALA A 81 -5.40 3.69 44.97
CA ALA A 81 -4.02 3.41 45.50
C ALA A 81 -3.16 2.50 44.58
N ASN A 82 -1.91 2.74 44.15
CA ASN A 82 -0.77 3.63 44.44
C ASN A 82 0.03 3.87 43.11
N GLY A 83 0.45 5.10 42.74
CA GLY A 83 1.84 5.65 42.82
C GLY A 83 2.69 5.30 41.57
N GLU A 84 3.33 6.19 40.78
CA GLU A 84 3.79 7.58 40.90
C GLU A 84 3.92 8.29 39.52
N ALA A 85 3.65 9.60 39.53
CA ALA A 85 4.26 10.73 38.80
C ALA A 85 4.43 10.77 37.26
N GLY A 86 3.82 11.81 36.65
CA GLY A 86 4.34 12.47 35.43
C GLY A 86 3.28 12.85 34.41
N GLY A 87 2.68 14.04 34.55
CA GLY A 87 1.66 14.55 33.63
C GLY A 87 2.22 15.07 32.30
N GLU A 88 1.54 14.76 31.20
CA GLU A 88 1.64 15.47 29.91
C GLU A 88 0.27 15.43 29.21
N ALA A 89 0.02 16.43 28.35
CA ALA A 89 -1.15 16.72 27.50
C ALA A 89 -1.95 15.50 26.95
N PRO A 90 -3.21 15.65 26.43
CA PRO A 90 -3.97 14.53 25.88
C PRO A 90 -3.28 14.04 24.61
N LYS A 91 -2.34 13.12 24.81
CA LYS A 91 -1.54 12.47 23.81
C LYS A 91 -2.52 11.70 22.91
N GLY A 92 -2.46 11.94 21.61
CA GLY A 92 -3.28 11.26 20.59
C GLY A 92 -2.93 9.78 20.41
N TYR A 93 -2.53 9.11 21.49
CA TYR A 93 -2.10 7.73 21.54
C TYR A 93 -2.51 7.10 22.87
N THR A 94 -2.72 5.79 22.88
CA THR A 94 -3.07 5.05 24.10
C THR A 94 -1.82 4.67 24.89
N GLN A 95 -1.95 4.46 26.21
CA GLN A 95 -0.85 3.97 27.04
C GLN A 95 -0.32 2.62 26.53
N ASP A 96 -1.21 1.74 26.07
CA ASP A 96 -0.87 0.47 25.42
C ASP A 96 -0.03 0.64 24.14
N GLN A 97 -0.23 1.73 23.38
CA GLN A 97 0.59 2.04 22.19
C GLN A 97 1.99 2.48 22.59
N LEU A 98 2.14 3.30 23.64
CA LEU A 98 3.45 3.67 24.17
C LEU A 98 4.22 2.45 24.67
N ASP A 99 3.58 1.59 25.45
CA ASP A 99 4.24 0.45 26.06
C ASP A 99 4.64 -0.59 25.00
N ALA A 100 3.83 -0.71 23.94
CA ALA A 100 4.19 -1.52 22.78
C ALA A 100 5.41 -0.95 22.01
N VAL A 101 5.48 0.37 21.80
CA VAL A 101 6.65 1.02 21.18
C VAL A 101 7.91 0.84 22.03
N LYS A 102 7.79 1.03 23.35
CA LYS A 102 8.91 0.82 24.28
C LYS A 102 9.42 -0.61 24.23
N ARG A 103 8.52 -1.61 24.23
CA ARG A 103 8.90 -3.02 24.12
C ARG A 103 9.68 -3.31 22.84
N VAL A 104 9.18 -2.88 21.68
CA VAL A 104 9.85 -3.11 20.39
C VAL A 104 11.22 -2.44 20.34
N LYS A 105 11.37 -1.25 20.94
CA LYS A 105 12.66 -0.54 21.03
C LYS A 105 13.64 -1.18 22.02
N GLN A 106 13.15 -1.94 23.01
CA GLN A 106 13.99 -2.61 24.02
C GLN A 106 14.46 -4.00 23.55
N CYS A 107 13.69 -4.66 22.69
CA CYS A 107 14.07 -5.94 22.08
C CYS A 107 15.23 -5.76 21.11
N LYS A 108 16.24 -6.61 21.24
CA LYS A 108 17.41 -6.65 20.34
C LYS A 108 17.34 -7.80 19.35
N ASP A 109 16.59 -8.86 19.68
CA ASP A 109 16.42 -10.01 18.82
C ASP A 109 15.27 -9.81 17.81
N TYR A 110 15.48 -10.17 16.54
CA TYR A 110 14.43 -10.07 15.51
C TYR A 110 13.22 -10.96 15.80
N TYR A 111 13.44 -12.11 16.45
CA TYR A 111 12.36 -13.00 16.89
C TYR A 111 11.52 -12.36 18.01
N GLU A 112 12.16 -11.64 18.94
CA GLU A 112 11.47 -10.94 20.03
C GLU A 112 10.70 -9.70 19.54
N ILE A 113 11.29 -8.97 18.58
CA ILE A 113 10.66 -7.84 17.89
C ILE A 113 9.36 -8.28 17.21
N LEU A 114 9.38 -9.44 16.53
CA LEU A 114 8.17 -10.03 15.93
C LEU A 114 7.27 -10.75 16.94
N GLY A 115 7.77 -11.05 18.14
CA GLY A 115 7.04 -11.80 19.17
C GLY A 115 6.80 -13.26 18.79
N VAL A 116 7.75 -13.88 18.08
CA VAL A 116 7.69 -15.27 17.61
C VAL A 116 8.84 -16.08 18.20
N ASN A 117 8.69 -17.41 18.25
CA ASN A 117 9.77 -18.30 18.68
C ASN A 117 10.84 -18.43 17.58
N ARG A 118 12.07 -18.81 17.93
CA ARG A 118 13.17 -19.05 16.98
C ARG A 118 12.86 -20.16 15.98
N GLU A 119 12.05 -21.14 16.40
CA GLU A 119 11.55 -22.24 15.58
C GLU A 119 10.29 -21.89 14.75
N ALA A 120 9.86 -20.62 14.73
CA ALA A 120 8.66 -20.22 14.02
C ALA A 120 8.74 -20.50 12.50
N SER A 121 7.63 -20.98 11.94
CA SER A 121 7.50 -21.21 10.51
C SER A 121 7.38 -19.89 9.73
N ASP A 122 7.64 -19.92 8.42
CA ASP A 122 7.50 -18.74 7.56
C ASP A 122 6.08 -18.18 7.56
N GLU A 123 5.06 -19.04 7.76
CA GLU A 123 3.68 -18.59 7.91
C GLU A 123 3.47 -17.82 9.22
N ASP A 124 4.11 -18.23 10.30
CA ASP A 124 3.99 -17.58 11.60
C ASP A 124 4.71 -16.23 11.60
N LEU A 125 5.86 -16.13 10.92
CA LEU A 125 6.55 -14.86 10.66
C LEU A 125 5.66 -13.89 9.88
N LYS A 126 4.98 -14.37 8.82
CA LYS A 126 4.02 -13.58 8.03
C LYS A 126 2.83 -13.10 8.86
N LYS A 127 2.25 -13.99 9.68
CA LYS A 127 1.11 -13.67 10.55
C LYS A 127 1.50 -12.64 11.62
N ALA A 128 2.67 -12.79 12.23
CA ALA A 128 3.19 -11.87 13.24
C ALA A 128 3.48 -10.48 12.66
N TYR A 129 4.18 -10.41 11.53
CA TYR A 129 4.44 -9.16 10.83
C TYR A 129 3.13 -8.44 10.43
N ARG A 130 2.15 -9.16 9.87
CA ARG A 130 0.83 -8.61 9.53
C ARG A 130 0.16 -7.93 10.73
N LYS A 131 0.17 -8.59 11.88
CA LYS A 131 -0.47 -8.10 13.11
C LYS A 131 0.25 -6.85 13.65
N LEU A 132 1.59 -6.87 13.66
CA LEU A 132 2.39 -5.77 14.17
C LEU A 132 2.38 -4.56 13.23
N ALA A 133 2.49 -4.77 11.92
CA ALA A 133 2.47 -3.70 10.95
C ALA A 133 1.16 -2.89 10.98
N LEU A 134 0.01 -3.55 11.20
CA LEU A 134 -1.28 -2.87 11.40
C LEU A 134 -1.37 -2.11 12.73
N LYS A 135 -0.69 -2.59 13.78
CA LYS A 135 -0.67 -1.96 15.12
C LYS A 135 0.27 -0.75 15.18
N PHE A 136 1.35 -0.77 14.42
CA PHE A 136 2.40 0.25 14.39
C PHE A 136 2.38 1.13 13.14
N HIS A 137 1.34 1.02 12.30
CA HIS A 137 1.19 1.85 11.10
C HIS A 137 1.18 3.35 11.47
N PRO A 138 1.92 4.22 10.74
CA PRO A 138 2.03 5.64 11.04
C PRO A 138 0.68 6.36 11.09
N ASP A 139 -0.27 5.98 10.23
CA ASP A 139 -1.62 6.59 10.24
C ASP A 139 -2.49 6.19 11.46
N LYS A 140 -2.17 5.10 12.15
CA LYS A 140 -2.99 4.56 13.26
C LYS A 140 -2.33 4.74 14.63
N ASN A 141 -1.00 4.81 14.68
CA ASN A 141 -0.23 4.93 15.90
C ASN A 141 0.66 6.17 15.85
N HIS A 142 0.22 7.23 16.53
CA HIS A 142 0.92 8.50 16.63
C HIS A 142 1.79 8.60 17.89
N ALA A 143 2.10 7.47 18.52
CA ALA A 143 3.00 7.44 19.68
C ALA A 143 4.43 7.85 19.29
N PRO A 144 5.15 8.59 20.16
CA PRO A 144 6.55 8.95 19.92
C PRO A 144 7.39 7.68 19.75
N GLY A 145 8.10 7.57 18.62
CA GLY A 145 8.91 6.40 18.28
C GLY A 145 8.15 5.26 17.59
N ALA A 146 6.86 5.42 17.26
CA ALA A 146 6.10 4.42 16.51
C ALA A 146 6.70 4.13 15.12
N THR A 147 7.19 5.17 14.43
CA THR A 147 7.89 5.03 13.14
C THR A 147 9.17 4.22 13.26
N GLU A 148 9.96 4.44 14.33
CA GLU A 148 11.19 3.67 14.58
C GLU A 148 10.87 2.20 14.90
N ALA A 149 9.84 1.96 15.71
CA ALA A 149 9.36 0.61 16.00
C ALA A 149 8.84 -0.09 14.74
N PHE A 150 8.11 0.62 13.87
CA PHE A 150 7.65 0.09 12.59
C PHE A 150 8.80 -0.30 11.67
N LYS A 151 9.84 0.54 11.59
CA LYS A 151 11.07 0.22 10.85
C LYS A 151 11.77 -1.02 11.40
N ALA A 152 11.90 -1.13 12.73
CA ALA A 152 12.49 -2.30 13.38
C ALA A 152 11.70 -3.59 13.06
N ILE A 153 10.36 -3.53 13.08
CA ILE A 153 9.48 -4.65 12.73
C ILE A 153 9.66 -5.05 11.25
N GLY A 154 9.76 -4.08 10.34
CA GLY A 154 10.02 -4.32 8.92
C GLY A 154 11.36 -4.98 8.67
N ASN A 155 12.43 -4.47 9.29
CA ASN A 155 13.77 -5.04 9.19
C ASN A 155 13.82 -6.47 9.74
N ALA A 156 13.24 -6.71 10.91
CA ALA A 156 13.17 -8.04 11.52
C ALA A 156 12.51 -9.05 10.57
N TYR A 157 11.38 -8.68 9.96
CA TYR A 157 10.72 -9.56 9.00
C TYR A 157 11.52 -9.72 7.70
N ALA A 158 12.13 -8.66 7.16
CA ALA A 158 12.91 -8.76 5.93
C ALA A 158 14.12 -9.71 6.07
N VAL A 159 14.75 -9.74 7.24
CA VAL A 159 15.84 -10.68 7.54
C VAL A 159 15.31 -12.10 7.78
N LEU A 160 14.28 -12.24 8.63
CA LEU A 160 13.78 -13.57 9.01
C LEU A 160 12.95 -14.26 7.93
N SER A 161 12.34 -13.52 7.00
CA SER A 161 11.54 -14.10 5.91
C SER A 161 12.39 -14.65 4.75
N ASN A 162 13.66 -14.27 4.65
CA ASN A 162 14.58 -14.84 3.67
C ASN A 162 15.40 -15.96 4.33
N PRO A 163 15.33 -17.22 3.83
CA PRO A 163 16.00 -18.35 4.45
C PRO A 163 17.53 -18.21 4.53
N GLU A 164 18.15 -17.54 3.56
CA GLU A 164 19.60 -17.31 3.56
C GLU A 164 20.00 -16.26 4.60
N LYS A 165 19.25 -15.14 4.69
CA LYS A 165 19.50 -14.07 5.67
C LYS A 165 19.16 -14.52 7.09
N ARG A 166 18.08 -15.30 7.27
CA ARG A 166 17.73 -15.94 8.53
C ARG A 166 18.84 -16.87 9.01
N LYS A 167 19.37 -17.72 8.13
CA LYS A 167 20.49 -18.61 8.46
C LYS A 167 21.75 -17.84 8.85
N GLN A 168 22.08 -16.74 8.17
CA GLN A 168 23.20 -15.87 8.55
C GLN A 168 22.96 -15.22 9.92
N TYR A 169 21.76 -14.71 10.17
CA TYR A 169 21.38 -14.13 11.45
C TYR A 169 21.44 -15.16 12.59
N ASP A 170 20.97 -16.38 12.36
CA ASP A 170 20.99 -17.46 13.35
C ASP A 170 22.42 -17.97 13.65
N GLN A 171 23.35 -17.85 12.69
CA GLN A 171 24.74 -18.28 12.83
C GLN A 171 25.63 -17.25 13.54
N PHE A 172 25.43 -15.97 13.24
CA PHE A 172 26.30 -14.90 13.74
C PHE A 172 25.62 -14.05 14.82
N GLY A 173 24.33 -14.25 15.10
CA GLY A 173 23.55 -13.36 15.96
C GLY A 173 23.55 -11.91 15.43
N ASP A 174 23.03 -10.99 16.23
CA ASP A 174 23.14 -9.54 15.97
C ASP A 174 24.54 -9.00 16.35
N GLU A 175 25.58 -9.83 16.23
CA GLU A 175 26.84 -9.70 16.95
C GLU A 175 27.71 -8.54 16.43
N LYS A 176 27.54 -7.38 17.09
CA LYS A 176 28.68 -6.57 17.51
C LYS A 176 29.46 -7.31 18.59
N LEU A 177 30.48 -8.08 18.20
CA LEU A 177 31.57 -8.43 19.11
C LEU A 177 32.89 -8.60 18.34
N ASN A 178 33.36 -7.49 17.77
CA ASN A 178 34.81 -7.24 17.78
C ASN A 178 35.10 -5.71 17.80
N PRO A 179 35.60 -5.16 18.93
CA PRO A 179 35.89 -3.75 19.09
C PRO A 179 37.30 -3.43 18.56
N SER A 180 37.50 -3.54 17.25
CA SER A 180 38.80 -3.22 16.64
C SER A 180 38.64 -2.63 15.24
N ARG A 181 38.09 -1.42 15.18
CA ARG A 181 38.50 -0.35 14.24
C ARG A 181 37.80 0.97 14.59
N HIS A 182 38.62 1.97 14.90
CA HIS A 182 38.27 3.28 15.44
C HIS A 182 37.50 4.19 14.48
N GLY A 183 36.63 5.05 15.02
CA GLY A 183 36.28 6.35 14.40
C GLY A 183 34.90 6.90 14.78
N HIS A 184 34.87 7.87 15.69
CA HIS A 184 33.70 8.50 16.32
C HIS A 184 32.58 9.03 15.38
N SER A 185 31.31 8.67 15.66
CA SER A 185 30.21 9.61 15.88
C SER A 185 28.97 8.87 16.41
N HIS A 186 28.14 9.60 17.13
CA HIS A 186 27.01 9.17 17.95
C HIS A 186 25.85 8.58 17.11
N SER A 187 25.16 7.58 17.66
CA SER A 187 23.83 7.07 17.28
C SER A 187 23.56 6.71 15.81
N ASP A 188 23.80 5.44 15.42
CA ASP A 188 22.98 4.77 14.38
C ASP A 188 23.22 3.24 14.43
N PHE A 189 22.17 2.49 14.75
CA PHE A 189 22.22 1.05 15.08
C PHE A 189 22.05 0.10 13.87
N HIS A 190 22.10 0.56 12.61
CA HIS A 190 21.48 -0.21 11.50
C HIS A 190 22.30 -0.49 10.22
N ARG A 191 23.61 -0.28 10.15
CA ARG A 191 24.32 -0.32 8.85
C ARG A 191 24.86 -1.68 8.36
N GLY A 192 24.56 -2.80 9.02
CA GLY A 192 25.10 -4.13 8.66
C GLY A 192 24.13 -5.10 7.95
N PHE A 193 22.83 -4.89 8.10
CA PHE A 193 21.76 -5.75 7.58
C PHE A 193 20.60 -4.88 7.07
N GLU A 194 20.90 -3.94 6.17
CA GLU A 194 19.85 -3.11 5.56
C GLU A 194 19.02 -3.99 4.62
N ALA A 195 17.70 -4.00 4.83
CA ALA A 195 16.78 -4.68 3.93
C ALA A 195 16.82 -3.97 2.57
N ASP A 196 16.94 -4.73 1.47
CA ASP A 196 16.91 -4.21 0.09
C ASP A 196 15.53 -3.60 -0.29
N ILE A 197 14.57 -3.64 0.63
CA ILE A 197 13.18 -3.21 0.49
C ILE A 197 12.83 -2.40 1.74
N SER A 198 12.28 -1.19 1.56
CA SER A 198 11.82 -0.37 2.69
C SER A 198 10.67 -1.06 3.45
N PRO A 199 10.57 -0.89 4.78
CA PRO A 199 9.43 -1.38 5.57
C PRO A 199 8.07 -0.93 5.03
N GLU A 200 8.01 0.27 4.46
CA GLU A 200 6.83 0.84 3.81
C GLU A 200 6.52 0.14 2.47
N ASP A 201 7.54 -0.15 1.66
CA ASP A 201 7.38 -0.90 0.40
C ASP A 201 6.97 -2.36 0.65
N LEU A 202 7.52 -2.98 1.69
CA LEU A 202 7.15 -4.32 2.14
C LEU A 202 5.69 -4.36 2.62
N PHE A 203 5.25 -3.33 3.34
CA PHE A 203 3.86 -3.19 3.76
C PHE A 203 2.93 -2.97 2.55
N ASN A 204 3.31 -2.10 1.62
CA ASN A 204 2.54 -1.85 0.40
C ASN A 204 2.44 -3.10 -0.48
N MET A 205 3.49 -3.91 -0.57
CA MET A 205 3.48 -5.21 -1.25
C MET A 205 2.49 -6.20 -0.61
N PHE A 206 2.23 -6.08 0.69
CA PHE A 206 1.40 -7.02 1.45
C PHE A 206 -0.04 -6.54 1.66
N PHE A 207 -0.28 -5.23 1.73
CA PHE A 207 -1.57 -4.61 2.06
C PHE A 207 -2.08 -3.60 1.02
N GLY A 208 -1.22 -3.12 0.12
CA GLY A 208 -1.51 -2.05 -0.85
C GLY A 208 -2.35 -2.46 -2.06
N GLY A 209 -2.99 -3.63 -2.04
CA GLY A 209 -4.02 -3.97 -3.03
C GLY A 209 -3.56 -4.13 -4.49
N GLY A 210 -2.27 -4.27 -4.73
CA GLY A 210 -1.70 -4.61 -6.03
C GLY A 210 -0.66 -5.70 -5.85
N PHE A 211 -1.08 -6.96 -5.86
CA PHE A 211 -0.12 -8.05 -6.00
C PHE A 211 0.53 -7.94 -7.38
N PRO A 212 1.87 -7.79 -7.49
CA PRO A 212 2.55 -8.19 -8.70
C PRO A 212 2.41 -9.70 -8.79
N SER A 213 1.74 -10.15 -9.84
CA SER A 213 1.87 -11.49 -10.38
C SER A 213 3.34 -11.89 -10.38
N SER A 214 3.67 -12.98 -9.68
CA SER A 214 4.69 -13.97 -10.04
C SER A 214 5.78 -13.50 -11.01
N ASN A 215 6.53 -12.47 -10.64
CA ASN A 215 7.83 -12.15 -11.18
C ASN A 215 8.62 -11.61 -9.99
N VAL A 216 9.22 -12.55 -9.25
CA VAL A 216 10.44 -12.22 -8.52
C VAL A 216 11.44 -11.85 -9.61
N HIS A 217 11.49 -10.58 -10.00
CA HIS A 217 12.72 -10.01 -10.51
C HIS A 217 13.69 -10.00 -9.33
N VAL A 218 14.33 -11.16 -9.14
CA VAL A 218 15.63 -11.22 -8.53
C VAL A 218 16.46 -10.24 -9.35
N TYR A 219 16.72 -9.05 -8.81
CA TYR A 219 17.84 -8.23 -9.26
C TYR A 219 19.11 -9.01 -8.91
N SER A 220 19.42 -9.99 -9.74
CA SER A 220 20.69 -10.72 -9.72
C SER A 220 21.70 -9.87 -10.48
N ASN A 221 22.63 -9.32 -9.72
CA ASN A 221 23.98 -8.98 -10.15
C ASN A 221 24.12 -8.00 -11.32
N GLY A 222 23.95 -6.72 -11.02
CA GLY A 222 24.56 -5.62 -11.76
C GLY A 222 25.30 -4.70 -10.78
N ARG A 223 26.63 -4.80 -10.74
CA ARG A 223 27.51 -3.98 -9.87
C ARG A 223 27.23 -2.49 -10.06
N MET A 224 26.55 -1.87 -9.10
CA MET A 224 26.56 -0.42 -8.94
C MET A 224 27.24 -0.09 -7.60
N ARG A 225 28.56 0.05 -7.66
CA ARG A 225 29.33 0.69 -6.59
C ARG A 225 28.89 2.15 -6.53
N TYR A 226 28.08 2.50 -5.54
CA TYR A 226 28.08 3.88 -5.04
C TYR A 226 29.42 4.10 -4.33
N THR A 227 30.42 4.58 -5.07
CA THR A 227 31.61 5.17 -4.48
C THR A 227 31.22 6.47 -3.81
N TYR A 228 31.01 6.40 -2.50
CA TYR A 228 31.08 7.56 -1.62
C TYR A 228 32.49 8.14 -1.75
N HIS A 229 32.68 9.20 -2.53
CA HIS A 229 33.93 9.95 -2.50
C HIS A 229 34.00 10.68 -1.17
N GLN A 230 34.68 10.05 -0.21
CA GLN A 230 35.25 10.70 0.94
C GLN A 230 36.23 11.75 0.42
N ARG A 231 35.84 13.02 0.52
CA ARG A 231 36.65 14.18 0.18
C ARG A 231 37.82 14.20 1.16
N GLN A 232 38.97 13.67 0.71
CA GLN A 232 40.23 13.81 1.40
C GLN A 232 40.76 15.19 1.03
N ASP A 233 40.94 16.05 2.03
CA ASP A 233 41.64 17.32 1.89
C ASP A 233 43.00 17.10 1.24
N ARG A 234 43.15 17.63 0.03
CA ARG A 234 44.46 17.96 -0.52
C ARG A 234 44.39 19.36 -1.11
N ARG A 235 44.70 20.32 -0.25
CA ARG A 235 45.20 21.62 -0.69
C ARG A 235 46.46 21.35 -1.53
N GLU A 236 46.50 21.81 -2.77
CA GLU A 236 47.25 23.03 -3.15
C GLU A 236 47.48 23.14 -4.66
N HIS A 237 47.33 24.38 -5.15
CA HIS A 237 47.83 24.97 -6.39
C HIS A 237 47.28 24.41 -7.73
N GLN A 238 47.01 25.17 -8.80
CA GLN A 238 46.95 26.59 -9.14
C GLN A 238 46.67 26.54 -10.67
N GLY A 239 45.69 27.28 -11.20
CA GLY A 239 45.49 27.27 -12.65
C GLY A 239 44.09 27.67 -13.09
N ASP A 240 43.95 28.97 -13.27
CA ASP A 240 42.86 29.68 -13.93
C ASP A 240 42.44 29.07 -15.28
N GLY A 241 41.15 29.18 -15.63
CA GLY A 241 40.63 28.84 -16.96
C GLY A 241 39.27 28.15 -16.93
N GLY A 242 38.23 28.83 -17.41
CA GLY A 242 36.80 28.44 -17.41
C GLY A 242 36.40 27.13 -18.12
N LEU A 243 37.33 26.21 -18.39
CA LEU A 243 37.09 24.91 -19.01
C LEU A 243 36.76 23.78 -18.00
N GLY A 244 37.02 23.98 -16.69
CA GLY A 244 36.74 22.97 -15.66
C GLY A 244 35.25 22.65 -15.49
N LEU A 245 34.37 23.65 -15.65
CA LEU A 245 32.92 23.47 -15.64
C LEU A 245 32.45 22.60 -16.82
N PHE A 246 33.08 22.74 -17.99
CA PHE A 246 32.74 21.93 -19.16
C PHE A 246 33.08 20.46 -18.91
N VAL A 247 34.26 20.15 -18.38
CA VAL A 247 34.66 18.75 -18.09
C VAL A 247 33.76 18.11 -17.03
N GLN A 248 33.28 18.89 -16.06
CA GLN A 248 32.34 18.41 -15.04
C GLN A 248 30.91 18.19 -15.58
N LEU A 249 30.47 18.98 -16.55
CA LEU A 249 29.14 18.89 -17.16
C LEU A 249 29.09 17.91 -18.35
N MET A 250 30.23 17.57 -18.96
CA MET A 250 30.33 16.66 -20.10
C MET A 250 29.59 15.32 -19.90
N PRO A 251 29.71 14.59 -18.78
CA PRO A 251 28.99 13.33 -18.58
C PRO A 251 27.47 13.51 -18.55
N ILE A 252 26.99 14.62 -17.96
CA ILE A 252 25.56 14.96 -17.87
C ILE A 252 25.05 15.35 -19.26
N LEU A 253 25.80 16.17 -20.00
CA LEU A 253 25.49 16.53 -21.37
C LEU A 253 25.45 15.31 -22.29
N ILE A 254 26.39 14.38 -22.16
CA ILE A 254 26.40 13.13 -22.93
C ILE A 254 25.15 12.30 -22.61
N LEU A 255 24.75 12.17 -21.35
CA LEU A 255 23.52 11.45 -20.99
C LEU A 255 22.27 12.13 -21.55
N ILE A 256 22.21 13.45 -21.51
CA ILE A 256 21.10 14.22 -22.09
C ILE A 256 21.07 14.03 -23.61
N ILE A 257 22.22 14.11 -24.28
CA ILE A 257 22.34 13.93 -25.73
C ILE A 257 21.98 12.50 -26.11
N VAL A 258 22.47 11.48 -25.40
CA VAL A 258 22.12 10.07 -25.66
C VAL A 258 20.63 9.83 -25.44
N SER A 259 20.04 10.40 -24.39
CA SER A 259 18.59 10.32 -24.13
C SER A 259 17.78 10.99 -25.25
N ALA A 260 18.20 12.19 -25.68
CA ALA A 260 17.56 12.93 -26.77
C ALA A 260 17.68 12.21 -28.12
N LEU A 261 18.87 11.70 -28.45
CA LEU A 261 19.11 10.91 -29.67
C LEU A 261 18.32 9.60 -29.65
N SER A 262 18.21 8.95 -28.48
CA SER A 262 17.40 7.74 -28.33
C SER A 262 15.93 8.00 -28.62
N GLN A 263 15.38 9.15 -28.18
CA GLN A 263 14.00 9.54 -28.49
C GLN A 263 13.78 9.83 -29.98
N MET A 264 14.80 10.35 -30.68
CA MET A 264 14.74 10.55 -32.14
C MET A 264 14.82 9.25 -32.94
N MET A 265 15.35 8.17 -32.35
CA MET A 265 15.46 6.85 -33.01
C MET A 265 14.31 5.89 -32.70
N VAL A 266 13.34 6.30 -31.86
CA VAL A 266 12.10 5.52 -31.70
C VAL A 266 11.20 5.79 -32.89
N SER A 267 11.27 4.90 -33.89
CA SER A 267 10.27 4.87 -34.96
C SER A 267 8.91 4.52 -34.37
N SER A 268 7.86 5.21 -34.84
CA SER A 268 6.49 4.84 -34.51
C SER A 268 6.21 3.43 -35.02
N PRO A 269 5.48 2.59 -34.26
CA PRO A 269 5.17 1.24 -34.69
C PRO A 269 4.34 1.29 -36.00
N PRO A 270 4.55 0.36 -36.94
CA PRO A 270 3.91 0.40 -38.25
C PRO A 270 2.38 0.13 -38.20
N TYR A 271 1.88 -0.40 -37.08
CA TYR A 271 0.46 -0.68 -36.87
C TYR A 271 0.03 -0.46 -35.41
N SER A 272 -1.28 -0.52 -35.19
CA SER A 272 -1.90 -0.62 -33.86
C SER A 272 -3.13 -1.54 -33.88
N LEU A 273 -3.39 -2.27 -32.80
CA LEU A 273 -4.60 -3.12 -32.66
C LEU A 273 -5.87 -2.33 -32.32
N SER A 274 -5.72 -1.05 -31.97
CA SER A 274 -6.80 -0.15 -31.57
C SER A 274 -6.72 1.13 -32.38
N HIS A 275 -7.85 1.69 -32.78
CA HIS A 275 -7.89 2.96 -33.51
C HIS A 275 -7.25 4.09 -32.69
N ARG A 276 -6.17 4.70 -33.22
CA ARG A 276 -5.41 5.78 -32.55
C ARG A 276 -5.20 6.97 -33.48
N LEU A 277 -6.06 7.97 -33.33
CA LEU A 277 -5.98 9.23 -34.09
C LEU A 277 -4.68 10.00 -33.84
N SER A 278 -4.13 9.92 -32.62
CA SER A 278 -2.93 10.66 -32.23
C SER A 278 -1.64 10.20 -32.92
N VAL A 279 -1.60 8.98 -33.43
CA VAL A 279 -0.41 8.38 -34.09
C VAL A 279 -0.61 8.28 -35.62
N GLY A 280 -1.77 8.68 -36.13
CA GLY A 280 -2.09 8.57 -37.56
C GLY A 280 -2.49 7.16 -38.01
N HIS A 281 -2.75 6.22 -37.09
CA HIS A 281 -3.24 4.89 -37.41
C HIS A 281 -4.77 4.89 -37.57
N THR A 282 -5.23 5.43 -38.70
CA THR A 282 -6.66 5.59 -39.04
C THR A 282 -7.18 4.50 -39.98
N HIS A 283 -6.33 3.95 -40.83
CA HIS A 283 -6.75 3.01 -41.87
C HIS A 283 -6.89 1.60 -41.31
N ARG A 284 -8.12 1.10 -41.28
CA ARG A 284 -8.42 -0.27 -40.83
C ARG A 284 -8.06 -1.29 -41.91
N ARG A 285 -7.31 -2.32 -41.52
CA ARG A 285 -6.97 -3.50 -42.29
C ARG A 285 -7.29 -4.77 -41.50
N VAL A 286 -7.21 -5.92 -42.15
CA VAL A 286 -7.52 -7.24 -41.57
C VAL A 286 -6.46 -8.24 -42.03
N THR A 287 -5.91 -9.03 -41.12
CA THR A 287 -4.87 -10.01 -41.44
C THR A 287 -5.39 -11.18 -42.29
N GLU A 288 -4.51 -11.84 -43.02
CA GLU A 288 -4.90 -12.92 -43.93
C GLU A 288 -5.41 -14.17 -43.20
N HIS A 289 -4.75 -14.63 -42.13
CA HIS A 289 -5.05 -15.91 -41.49
C HIS A 289 -6.13 -15.80 -40.41
N LEU A 290 -5.85 -15.04 -39.35
CA LEU A 290 -6.74 -14.94 -38.19
C LEU A 290 -7.84 -13.88 -38.33
N LYS A 291 -7.86 -13.16 -39.46
CA LYS A 291 -8.79 -12.06 -39.73
C LYS A 291 -8.83 -11.02 -38.62
N VAL A 292 -7.66 -10.70 -38.05
CA VAL A 292 -7.52 -9.75 -36.95
C VAL A 292 -7.58 -8.33 -37.50
N PRO A 293 -8.49 -7.45 -37.01
CA PRO A 293 -8.51 -6.06 -37.41
C PRO A 293 -7.33 -5.29 -36.78
N TYR A 294 -6.61 -4.53 -37.61
CA TYR A 294 -5.52 -3.67 -37.17
C TYR A 294 -5.57 -2.33 -37.94
N TYR A 295 -4.90 -1.31 -37.42
CA TYR A 295 -4.93 0.05 -37.94
C TYR A 295 -3.52 0.49 -38.33
N VAL A 296 -3.41 1.10 -39.50
CA VAL A 296 -2.15 1.53 -40.11
C VAL A 296 -2.20 2.99 -40.56
N SER A 297 -1.05 3.56 -40.88
CA SER A 297 -0.92 4.90 -41.46
C SER A 297 -1.33 4.91 -42.95
N GLU A 298 -1.54 6.11 -43.50
CA GLU A 298 -1.87 6.31 -44.92
C GLU A 298 -0.84 5.67 -45.88
N ASN A 299 0.45 5.83 -45.59
CA ASN A 299 1.54 5.37 -46.48
C ASN A 299 1.89 3.88 -46.32
N PHE A 300 1.20 3.15 -45.44
CA PHE A 300 1.52 1.76 -45.11
C PHE A 300 1.49 0.82 -46.32
N ALA A 301 0.54 1.04 -47.25
CA ALA A 301 0.38 0.18 -48.42
C ALA A 301 1.55 0.30 -49.42
N GLU A 302 2.23 1.44 -49.44
CA GLU A 302 3.40 1.69 -50.29
C GLU A 302 4.69 1.17 -49.61
N GLU A 303 4.78 1.32 -48.29
CA GLU A 303 5.95 0.94 -47.49
C GLU A 303 6.06 -0.58 -47.25
N TYR A 304 4.94 -1.26 -47.03
CA TYR A 304 4.91 -2.68 -46.68
C TYR A 304 4.19 -3.51 -47.75
N THR A 305 4.98 -4.11 -48.65
CA THR A 305 4.48 -4.98 -49.73
C THR A 305 5.11 -6.37 -49.69
N GLY A 306 4.47 -7.34 -50.34
CA GLY A 306 4.99 -8.70 -50.51
C GLY A 306 5.32 -9.42 -49.19
N THR A 307 6.58 -9.82 -49.03
CA THR A 307 7.07 -10.53 -47.84
C THR A 307 7.08 -9.67 -46.58
N ASN A 308 7.35 -8.36 -46.71
CA ASN A 308 7.35 -7.44 -45.57
C ASN A 308 5.94 -7.29 -44.99
N LEU A 309 4.92 -7.24 -45.84
CA LEU A 309 3.52 -7.23 -45.40
C LEU A 309 3.17 -8.50 -44.61
N LYS A 310 3.58 -9.68 -45.09
CA LYS A 310 3.35 -10.95 -44.38
C LYS A 310 4.01 -10.98 -43.01
N ASN A 311 5.22 -10.45 -42.90
CA ASN A 311 5.93 -10.35 -41.63
C ASN A 311 5.20 -9.41 -40.65
N VAL A 312 4.70 -8.28 -41.13
CA VAL A 312 3.90 -7.36 -40.30
C VAL A 312 2.59 -8.00 -39.85
N GLU A 313 1.86 -8.65 -40.76
CA GLU A 313 0.61 -9.35 -40.40
C GLU A 313 0.85 -10.48 -39.39
N ARG A 314 1.97 -11.20 -39.51
CA ARG A 314 2.37 -12.19 -38.50
C ARG A 314 2.60 -11.55 -37.13
N SER A 315 3.32 -10.43 -37.08
CA SER A 315 3.52 -9.68 -35.84
C SER A 315 2.21 -9.17 -35.25
N VAL A 316 1.27 -8.71 -36.08
CA VAL A 316 -0.08 -8.30 -35.66
C VAL A 316 -0.82 -9.48 -35.00
N GLU A 317 -0.75 -10.66 -35.60
CA GLU A 317 -1.39 -11.88 -35.08
C GLU A 317 -0.75 -12.34 -33.77
N ASP A 318 0.57 -12.34 -33.69
CA ASP A 318 1.32 -12.69 -32.48
C ASP A 318 0.99 -11.73 -31.31
N ASP A 319 0.98 -10.42 -31.57
CA ASP A 319 0.59 -9.40 -30.58
C ASP A 319 -0.86 -9.54 -30.14
N TYR A 320 -1.76 -9.86 -31.08
CA TYR A 320 -3.16 -10.10 -30.78
C TYR A 320 -3.34 -11.30 -29.85
N ILE A 321 -2.65 -12.41 -30.13
CA ILE A 321 -2.66 -13.60 -29.28
C ILE A 321 -2.06 -13.30 -27.91
N ALA A 322 -0.95 -12.56 -27.84
CA ALA A 322 -0.34 -12.15 -26.58
C ALA A 322 -1.30 -11.30 -25.74
N ASN A 323 -1.99 -10.35 -26.36
CA ASN A 323 -3.00 -9.52 -25.69
C ASN A 323 -4.19 -10.36 -25.21
N LEU A 324 -4.69 -11.30 -26.02
CA LEU A 324 -5.74 -12.25 -25.60
C LEU A 324 -5.31 -13.11 -24.42
N ARG A 325 -4.06 -13.62 -24.40
CA ARG A 325 -3.51 -14.38 -23.27
C ARG A 325 -3.49 -13.54 -21.99
N ASN A 326 -3.01 -12.31 -22.06
CA ASN A 326 -2.94 -11.41 -20.92
C ASN A 326 -4.35 -11.05 -20.40
N ASN A 327 -5.29 -10.75 -21.28
CA ASN A 327 -6.66 -10.45 -20.89
C ASN A 327 -7.38 -11.69 -20.33
N CYS A 328 -7.19 -12.86 -20.93
CA CYS A 328 -7.71 -14.11 -20.40
C CYS A 328 -7.17 -14.38 -18.99
N TRP A 329 -5.87 -14.20 -18.78
CA TRP A 329 -5.27 -14.36 -17.45
C TRP A 329 -5.91 -13.41 -16.42
N ARG A 330 -6.12 -12.14 -16.79
CA ARG A 330 -6.80 -11.16 -15.93
C ARG A 330 -8.25 -11.53 -15.62
N GLU A 331 -9.03 -11.93 -16.63
CA GLU A 331 -10.41 -12.37 -16.47
C GLU A 331 -10.51 -13.59 -15.55
N LYS A 332 -9.61 -14.57 -15.74
CA LYS A 332 -9.54 -15.76 -14.90
C LYS A 332 -9.19 -15.41 -13.46
N GLN A 333 -8.19 -14.56 -13.24
CA GLN A 333 -7.82 -14.08 -11.90
C GLN A 333 -8.97 -13.34 -11.23
N GLN A 334 -9.69 -12.50 -11.96
CA GLN A 334 -10.86 -11.80 -11.42
C GLN A 334 -11.97 -12.77 -10.99
N LYS A 335 -12.26 -13.77 -11.83
CA LYS A 335 -13.25 -14.81 -11.54
C LYS A 335 -12.85 -15.66 -10.33
N GLU A 336 -11.60 -16.12 -10.28
CA GLU A 336 -11.05 -16.90 -9.17
C GLU A 336 -11.03 -16.10 -7.86
N GLY A 337 -10.64 -14.82 -7.91
CA GLY A 337 -10.67 -13.93 -6.75
C GLY A 337 -12.07 -13.75 -6.17
N LEU A 338 -13.09 -13.62 -7.03
CA LEU A 338 -14.49 -13.55 -6.59
C LEU A 338 -14.97 -14.88 -5.99
N LEU A 339 -14.63 -16.02 -6.60
CA LEU A 339 -14.97 -17.34 -6.08
C LEU A 339 -14.30 -17.59 -4.72
N TYR A 340 -13.04 -17.21 -4.56
CA TYR A 340 -12.32 -17.30 -3.30
C TYR A 340 -13.00 -16.46 -2.22
N ARG A 341 -13.31 -15.19 -2.52
CA ARG A 341 -14.02 -14.30 -1.60
C ARG A 341 -15.38 -14.86 -1.19
N ALA A 342 -16.14 -15.38 -2.14
CA ALA A 342 -17.45 -15.99 -1.88
C ALA A 342 -17.34 -17.21 -0.95
N ARG A 343 -16.37 -18.09 -1.18
CA ARG A 343 -16.09 -19.24 -0.31
C ARG A 343 -15.63 -18.83 1.08
N TYR A 344 -14.77 -17.80 1.17
CA TYR A 344 -14.22 -17.33 2.42
C TYR A 344 -15.27 -16.70 3.34
N PHE A 345 -16.18 -15.89 2.78
CA PHE A 345 -17.25 -15.25 3.55
C PHE A 345 -18.55 -16.07 3.63
N GLY A 346 -18.63 -17.21 2.94
CA GLY A 346 -19.84 -18.05 2.90
C GLY A 346 -21.00 -17.43 2.13
N ASP A 347 -20.73 -16.53 1.18
CA ASP A 347 -21.73 -15.80 0.40
C ASP A 347 -22.14 -16.61 -0.85
N SER A 348 -23.32 -17.24 -0.79
CA SER A 348 -23.86 -18.09 -1.87
C SER A 348 -24.22 -17.29 -3.13
N ASP A 349 -24.73 -16.06 -2.97
CA ASP A 349 -25.13 -15.21 -4.09
C ASP A 349 -23.91 -14.73 -4.87
N LEU A 350 -22.87 -14.30 -4.15
CA LEU A 350 -21.59 -13.94 -4.76
C LEU A 350 -20.96 -15.14 -5.47
N TYR A 351 -21.08 -16.34 -4.90
CA TYR A 351 -20.56 -17.56 -5.51
C TYR A 351 -21.25 -17.89 -6.83
N GLN A 352 -22.58 -17.85 -6.89
CA GLN A 352 -23.33 -18.08 -8.13
C GLN A 352 -23.01 -17.02 -9.19
N ARG A 353 -22.90 -15.76 -8.77
CA ARG A 353 -22.57 -14.65 -9.68
C ARG A 353 -21.16 -14.79 -10.25
N ALA A 354 -20.19 -15.20 -9.42
CA ALA A 354 -18.83 -15.48 -9.85
C ALA A 354 -18.75 -16.69 -10.80
N GLN A 355 -19.55 -17.74 -10.57
CA GLN A 355 -19.63 -18.88 -11.50
C GLN A 355 -20.13 -18.46 -12.90
N LYS A 356 -21.18 -17.63 -12.94
CA LYS A 356 -21.80 -17.11 -14.17
C LYS A 356 -20.96 -16.04 -14.87
N MET A 357 -19.90 -15.54 -14.24
CA MET A 357 -18.98 -14.58 -14.87
C MET A 357 -18.30 -15.24 -16.08
N GLY A 358 -18.53 -14.68 -17.26
CA GLY A 358 -17.91 -15.11 -18.50
C GLY A 358 -16.45 -14.68 -18.60
N THR A 359 -15.68 -15.42 -19.40
CA THR A 359 -14.28 -15.13 -19.72
C THR A 359 -14.12 -15.03 -21.25
N PRO A 360 -14.61 -13.95 -21.88
CA PRO A 360 -14.70 -13.83 -23.33
C PRO A 360 -13.32 -13.83 -24.01
N SER A 361 -12.28 -13.28 -23.37
CA SER A 361 -10.92 -13.31 -23.92
C SER A 361 -10.36 -14.72 -23.90
N CYS A 362 -10.68 -15.51 -22.87
CA CYS A 362 -10.28 -16.92 -22.80
C CYS A 362 -10.98 -17.78 -23.86
N SER A 363 -12.28 -17.57 -24.10
CA SER A 363 -13.00 -18.31 -25.14
C SER A 363 -12.47 -17.95 -26.53
N ARG A 364 -12.23 -16.66 -26.80
CA ARG A 364 -11.59 -16.21 -28.04
C ARG A 364 -10.20 -16.84 -28.23
N LEU A 365 -9.41 -16.91 -27.16
CA LEU A 365 -8.08 -17.52 -27.21
C LEU A 365 -8.16 -19.02 -27.55
N SER A 366 -9.10 -19.76 -26.98
CA SER A 366 -9.29 -21.17 -27.31
C SER A 366 -9.73 -21.36 -28.77
N ASP A 367 -10.60 -20.48 -29.29
CA ASP A 367 -11.04 -20.52 -30.69
C ASP A 367 -9.85 -20.30 -31.64
N VAL A 368 -9.01 -19.31 -31.34
CA VAL A 368 -7.80 -19.02 -32.12
C VAL A 368 -6.81 -20.19 -32.05
N GLN A 369 -6.59 -20.76 -30.87
CA GLN A 369 -5.72 -21.94 -30.72
C GLN A 369 -6.25 -23.14 -31.50
N ALA A 370 -7.57 -23.35 -31.52
CA ALA A 370 -8.18 -24.42 -32.32
C ALA A 370 -7.95 -24.19 -33.82
N SER A 371 -8.06 -22.95 -34.31
CA SER A 371 -7.82 -22.63 -35.72
C SER A 371 -6.36 -22.74 -36.18
N LEU A 372 -5.41 -22.73 -35.24
CA LEU A 372 -3.97 -22.87 -35.55
C LEU A 372 -3.51 -24.34 -35.55
N HIS A 373 -4.27 -25.23 -34.91
CA HIS A 373 -3.93 -26.66 -34.73
C HIS A 373 -4.83 -27.62 -35.51
N GLY A 374 -5.93 -27.13 -36.08
CA GLY A 374 -6.77 -27.86 -37.04
C GLY A 374 -6.43 -27.48 -38.46
#